data_AF-I4BXV9-F1
#
_entry.id   AF-I4BXV9-F1
#
_cell.length_a   1.000
_cell.length_b   1.000
_cell.length_c   1.000
_cell.angle_alpha   90.00
_cell.angle_beta   90.00
_cell.angle_gamma   90.00
#
_symmetry.space_group_name_H-M   'P 1'
#
loop_
_entity.id
_entity.type
_entity.pdbx_description
1 polymer ?
#
loop_
_entity_poly.entity_id
_entity_poly.type
_entity_poly.pdbx_seq_one_letter_code
_entity_poly.pdbx_strand_id
1 'polypeptide(L)'
;MKKIKALVLGLALFSAMVFGSPTYALDVSDIIGVIGGGFLVETIAGPLNDFINTITLNKGVASEDMTKVVPIVSAGQGTRIGAAQVSGPKSAVDRTKAVARIDAVFKDRFRIEILIPIDSLNPLERFRRVQGVGISAVIDYKL
;
A
#
# COMPACT_ATOMS: atom_id res chain seq x y z
N MET A 1 8.24 30.59 45.71
CA MET A 1 7.25 29.53 45.40
C MET A 1 6.58 29.64 44.03
N LYS A 2 6.23 30.83 43.51
CA LYS A 2 5.53 30.95 42.20
C LYS A 2 6.37 30.51 40.97
N LYS A 3 7.68 30.79 40.95
CA LYS A 3 8.58 30.44 39.82
C LYS A 3 8.84 28.93 39.70
N ILE A 4 8.88 28.20 40.82
CA ILE A 4 9.09 26.74 40.83
C ILE A 4 7.84 26.01 40.33
N LYS A 5 6.63 26.48 40.67
CA LYS A 5 5.38 25.92 40.14
C LYS A 5 5.24 26.12 38.62
N ALA A 6 5.70 27.24 38.09
CA ALA A 6 5.72 27.49 36.64
C ALA A 6 6.70 26.58 35.89
N LEU A 7 7.87 26.30 36.47
CA LEU A 7 8.87 25.39 35.90
C LEU A 7 8.37 23.94 35.87
N VAL A 8 7.73 23.48 36.94
CA VAL A 8 7.17 22.11 37.03
C VAL A 8 5.99 21.94 36.08
N LEU A 9 5.14 22.96 35.94
CA LEU A 9 4.03 22.94 34.98
C LEU A 9 4.52 22.96 33.53
N GLY A 10 5.58 23.73 33.23
CA GLY A 10 6.20 23.76 31.90
C GLY A 10 6.86 22.43 31.52
N LEU A 11 7.51 21.75 32.47
CA LEU A 11 8.15 20.45 32.24
C LEU A 11 7.12 19.32 32.07
N ALA A 12 5.99 19.39 32.78
CA ALA A 12 4.87 18.46 32.59
C ALA A 12 4.18 18.65 31.21
N LEU A 13 4.02 19.90 30.76
CA LEU A 13 3.47 20.21 29.43
C LEU A 13 4.43 19.82 28.29
N PHE A 14 5.74 19.93 28.49
CA PHE A 14 6.73 19.53 27.49
C PHE A 14 6.83 18.00 27.37
N SER A 15 6.71 17.27 28.48
CA SER A 15 6.65 15.79 28.45
C SER A 15 5.40 15.28 27.71
N ALA A 16 4.27 15.98 27.82
CA ALA A 16 3.05 15.64 27.08
C ALA A 16 3.16 15.86 25.56
N MET A 17 4.05 16.76 25.09
CA MET A 17 4.24 17.02 23.66
C MET A 17 5.29 16.13 23.00
N VAL A 18 6.29 15.64 23.73
CA VAL A 18 7.38 14.81 23.15
C VAL A 18 6.96 13.35 22.98
N PHE A 19 6.00 12.85 23.77
CA PHE A 19 5.48 11.49 23.66
C PHE A 19 4.12 11.39 22.94
N GLY A 20 3.54 12.52 22.51
CA GLY A 20 2.35 12.58 21.67
C GLY A 20 2.64 12.30 20.20
N SER A 21 3.39 11.24 19.90
CA SER A 21 3.38 10.70 18.54
C SER A 21 2.00 10.08 18.32
N PRO A 22 1.29 10.34 17.21
CA PRO A 22 0.12 9.55 16.88
C PRO A 22 0.60 8.11 16.65
N THR A 23 0.49 7.27 17.69
CA THR A 23 0.56 5.83 17.51
C THR A 23 -0.70 5.45 16.73
N TYR A 24 -0.54 5.23 15.43
CA TYR A 24 -1.54 4.56 14.62
C TYR A 24 -1.66 3.12 15.15
N ALA A 25 -2.40 2.96 16.24
CA ALA A 25 -2.88 1.67 16.69
C ALA A 25 -3.97 1.25 15.70
N LEU A 26 -3.55 0.73 14.55
CA LEU A 26 -4.45 0.02 13.68
C LEU A 26 -4.70 -1.33 14.34
N ASP A 27 -5.89 -1.49 14.92
CA ASP A 27 -6.32 -2.77 15.47
C ASP A 27 -6.33 -3.79 14.33
N VAL A 28 -5.40 -4.74 14.40
CA VAL A 28 -5.33 -5.86 13.45
C VAL A 28 -6.64 -6.68 13.50
N SER A 29 -7.37 -6.64 14.63
CA SER A 29 -8.70 -7.21 14.79
C SER A 29 -9.81 -6.47 14.02
N ASP A 30 -9.69 -5.16 13.78
CA ASP A 30 -10.64 -4.40 12.95
C ASP A 30 -10.37 -4.58 11.45
N ILE A 31 -9.12 -4.89 11.07
CA ILE A 31 -8.71 -5.25 9.70
C ILE A 31 -9.21 -6.65 9.31
N ILE A 32 -9.41 -7.54 10.29
CA ILE A 32 -9.86 -8.93 10.10
C ILE A 32 -11.40 -9.05 10.16
N GLY A 33 -12.11 -7.99 10.56
CA GLY A 33 -13.45 -8.08 11.12
C GLY A 33 -14.62 -7.53 10.32
N VAL A 34 -14.62 -7.44 8.98
CA VAL A 34 -15.86 -7.12 8.22
C VAL A 34 -15.98 -7.96 6.94
N ILE A 35 -16.74 -9.05 7.07
CA ILE A 35 -17.53 -9.73 6.01
C ILE A 35 -16.73 -10.16 4.77
N GLY A 36 -16.19 -11.40 4.80
CA GLY A 36 -15.87 -12.15 3.58
C GLY A 36 -14.41 -12.19 3.12
N GLY A 37 -13.43 -12.20 4.05
CA GLY A 37 -12.06 -12.70 3.78
C GLY A 37 -11.19 -11.89 2.80
N GLY A 38 -11.58 -10.66 2.45
CA GLY A 38 -10.79 -9.77 1.60
C GLY A 38 -9.97 -8.80 2.44
N PHE A 39 -8.64 -8.90 2.36
CA PHE A 39 -7.74 -7.93 2.97
C PHE A 39 -8.01 -6.50 2.43
N LEU A 40 -8.29 -5.55 3.34
CA LEU A 40 -8.42 -4.13 3.01
C LEU A 40 -7.03 -3.54 2.73
N VAL A 41 -6.54 -3.76 1.50
CA VAL A 41 -5.37 -3.05 0.97
C VAL A 41 -5.52 -1.54 1.12
N GLU A 42 -6.75 -1.02 1.02
CA GLU A 42 -7.04 0.42 1.02
C GLU A 42 -6.73 1.11 2.35
N THR A 43 -6.89 0.46 3.51
CA THR A 43 -6.63 1.10 4.81
C THR A 43 -5.15 1.20 5.14
N ILE A 44 -4.35 0.25 4.65
CA ILE A 44 -2.91 0.20 4.91
C ILE A 44 -2.07 0.63 3.69
N ALA A 45 -2.69 0.96 2.56
CA ALA A 45 -2.01 1.31 1.32
C ALA A 45 -1.05 2.50 1.51
N GLY A 46 -1.47 3.54 2.23
CA GLY A 46 -0.65 4.71 2.53
C GLY A 46 0.60 4.34 3.34
N PRO A 47 0.46 3.77 4.54
CA PRO A 47 1.59 3.31 5.35
C PRO A 47 2.54 2.35 4.62
N LEU A 48 2.00 1.41 3.84
CA LEU A 48 2.83 0.50 3.03
C LEU A 48 3.61 1.25 1.94
N ASN A 49 2.97 2.21 1.26
CA ASN A 49 3.62 3.04 0.25
C ASN A 49 4.77 3.85 0.84
N ASP A 50 4.54 4.48 1.99
CA ASP A 50 5.54 5.31 2.68
C ASP A 50 6.72 4.46 3.20
N PHE A 51 6.42 3.26 3.72
CA PHE A 51 7.44 2.31 4.12
C PHE A 51 8.34 1.88 2.93
N ILE A 52 7.74 1.52 1.80
CA ILE A 52 8.49 1.14 0.60
C ILE A 52 9.32 2.32 0.06
N ASN A 53 8.73 3.52 0.01
CA ASN A 53 9.43 4.74 -0.39
C ASN A 53 10.61 5.04 0.55
N THR A 54 10.46 4.84 1.86
CA THR A 54 11.53 5.03 2.83
C THR A 54 12.69 4.06 2.60
N ILE A 55 12.40 2.77 2.38
CA ILE A 55 13.44 1.76 2.11
C ILE A 55 14.18 2.09 0.81
N THR A 56 13.45 2.40 -0.26
CA THR A 56 14.03 2.67 -1.57
C THR A 56 14.85 3.96 -1.58
N LEU A 57 14.38 4.99 -0.87
CA LEU A 57 15.13 6.23 -0.65
C LEU A 57 16.45 5.98 0.09
N ASN A 58 16.41 5.22 1.18
CA ASN A 58 17.61 4.87 1.95
C ASN A 58 18.61 4.03 1.14
N LYS A 59 18.16 3.37 0.07
CA LYS A 59 19.00 2.61 -0.86
C LYS A 59 19.44 3.40 -2.10
N GLY A 60 19.06 4.68 -2.21
CA GLY A 60 19.39 5.52 -3.37
C GLY A 60 18.69 5.11 -4.67
N VAL A 61 17.58 4.36 -4.58
CA VAL A 61 16.80 3.84 -5.72
C VAL A 61 15.33 4.21 -5.60
N ALA A 62 15.03 5.34 -4.94
CA ALA A 62 13.67 5.86 -4.86
C ALA A 62 13.12 6.17 -6.25
N SER A 63 11.80 5.97 -6.39
CA SER A 63 11.07 6.43 -7.56
C SER A 63 11.07 7.96 -7.61
N GLU A 64 11.42 8.53 -8.77
CA GLU A 64 11.26 9.97 -9.05
C GLU A 64 9.79 10.31 -9.39
N ASP A 65 9.03 9.29 -9.81
CA ASP A 65 7.61 9.37 -10.13
C ASP A 65 6.72 9.08 -8.92
N MET A 66 5.42 9.42 -9.04
CA MET A 66 4.43 9.18 -7.99
C MET A 66 4.21 7.69 -7.78
N THR A 67 4.16 7.26 -6.51
CA THR A 67 3.89 5.87 -6.14
C THR A 67 2.55 5.72 -5.42
N LYS A 68 1.90 4.56 -5.59
CA LYS A 68 0.67 4.19 -4.89
C LYS A 68 0.57 2.69 -4.70
N VAL A 69 0.06 2.23 -3.56
CA VAL A 69 -0.26 0.80 -3.36
C VAL A 69 -1.71 0.53 -3.79
N VAL A 70 -1.89 -0.50 -4.62
CA VAL A 70 -3.19 -0.95 -5.14
C VAL A 70 -3.33 -2.46 -4.97
N PRO A 71 -4.55 -3.02 -4.91
CA PRO A 71 -4.74 -4.46 -4.83
C PRO A 71 -4.31 -5.20 -6.09
N ILE A 72 -3.84 -6.43 -5.91
CA ILE A 72 -3.69 -7.41 -6.99
C ILE A 72 -4.94 -8.29 -7.07
N VAL A 73 -5.51 -8.39 -8.27
CA VAL A 73 -6.68 -9.22 -8.57
C VAL A 73 -6.32 -10.31 -9.57
N SER A 74 -6.79 -11.53 -9.33
CA SER A 74 -6.63 -12.63 -10.29
C SER A 74 -7.55 -12.42 -11.50
N ALA A 75 -6.98 -12.39 -12.69
CA ALA A 75 -7.75 -12.27 -13.92
C ALA A 75 -8.65 -13.50 -14.12
N GLY A 76 -9.97 -13.28 -14.20
CA GLY A 76 -10.96 -14.34 -14.46
C GLY A 76 -11.61 -14.96 -13.20
N GLN A 77 -10.99 -14.88 -12.03
CA GLN A 77 -11.59 -15.36 -10.77
C GLN A 77 -11.99 -14.23 -9.81
N GLY A 78 -11.41 -13.04 -9.98
CA GLY A 78 -11.72 -11.86 -9.18
C GLY A 78 -11.39 -11.93 -7.70
N THR A 79 -10.74 -13.01 -7.27
CA THR A 79 -10.14 -13.11 -5.96
C THR A 79 -9.02 -12.10 -5.82
N ARG A 80 -9.04 -11.36 -4.71
CA ARG A 80 -7.94 -10.49 -4.29
C ARG A 80 -6.87 -11.35 -3.64
N ILE A 81 -5.66 -11.29 -4.17
CA ILE A 81 -4.57 -12.23 -3.82
C ILE A 81 -3.35 -11.53 -3.22
N GLY A 82 -3.36 -10.20 -3.14
CA GLY A 82 -2.25 -9.41 -2.60
C GLY A 82 -2.37 -7.93 -2.93
N ALA A 83 -1.24 -7.22 -2.88
CA ALA A 83 -1.14 -5.81 -3.28
C ALA A 83 0.15 -5.55 -4.07
N ALA A 84 0.19 -4.44 -4.79
CA ALA A 84 1.34 -3.98 -5.55
C ALA A 84 1.52 -2.48 -5.35
N GLN A 85 2.76 -2.04 -5.19
CA GLN A 85 3.09 -0.63 -5.41
C GLN A 85 3.27 -0.39 -6.89
N VAL A 86 2.58 0.61 -7.42
CA VAL A 86 2.72 1.09 -8.79
C VAL A 86 3.41 2.45 -8.83
N SER A 87 4.14 2.73 -9.90
CA SER A 87 4.82 4.01 -10.13
C SER A 87 4.63 4.53 -11.56
N GLY A 88 4.59 5.84 -11.72
CA GLY A 88 4.52 6.53 -13.02
C GLY A 88 3.95 7.95 -12.90
N PRO A 89 3.59 8.58 -14.05
CA PRO A 89 3.01 9.91 -14.06
C PRO A 89 1.76 9.98 -13.19
N LYS A 90 1.61 11.07 -12.43
CA LYS A 90 0.53 11.24 -11.45
C LYS A 90 -0.86 10.88 -11.99
N SER A 91 -1.21 11.41 -13.16
CA SER A 91 -2.52 11.16 -13.79
C SER A 91 -2.77 9.69 -14.14
N ALA A 92 -1.73 8.92 -14.44
CA ALA A 92 -1.83 7.51 -14.76
C ALA A 92 -1.90 6.66 -13.49
N VAL A 93 -1.07 6.94 -12.48
CA VAL A 93 -1.11 6.25 -11.19
C VAL A 93 -2.44 6.51 -10.47
N ASP A 94 -2.97 7.73 -10.51
CA ASP A 94 -4.29 8.04 -9.93
C ASP A 94 -5.40 7.21 -10.60
N ARG A 95 -5.34 7.03 -11.92
CA ARG A 95 -6.26 6.18 -12.69
C ARG A 95 -6.11 4.69 -12.41
N THR A 96 -4.97 4.23 -11.91
CA THR A 96 -4.73 2.81 -11.63
C THR A 96 -5.51 2.39 -10.40
N LYS A 97 -6.46 1.47 -10.53
CA LYS A 97 -7.28 1.00 -9.41
C LYS A 97 -6.83 -0.36 -8.88
N ALA A 98 -6.26 -1.19 -9.74
CA ALA A 98 -5.75 -2.51 -9.38
C ALA A 98 -4.59 -2.90 -10.30
N VAL A 99 -3.93 -4.00 -9.95
CA VAL A 99 -3.06 -4.75 -10.84
C VAL A 99 -3.70 -6.11 -11.11
N ALA A 100 -4.00 -6.40 -12.37
CA ALA A 100 -4.41 -7.73 -12.78
C ALA A 100 -3.20 -8.66 -12.81
N ARG A 101 -3.31 -9.85 -12.20
CA ARG A 101 -2.35 -10.94 -12.32
C ARG A 101 -2.90 -12.02 -13.26
N ILE A 102 -2.09 -12.42 -14.22
CA ILE A 102 -2.33 -13.60 -15.07
C ILE A 102 -1.17 -14.55 -14.82
N ASP A 103 -1.49 -15.78 -14.40
CA ASP A 103 -0.50 -16.83 -14.21
C ASP A 103 -0.41 -17.70 -15.46
N ALA A 104 0.81 -17.94 -15.92
CA ALA A 104 1.09 -18.82 -17.04
C ALA A 104 2.27 -19.74 -16.73
N VAL A 105 2.27 -20.92 -17.36
CA VAL A 105 3.38 -21.86 -17.29
C VAL A 105 3.94 -22.05 -18.69
N PHE A 106 5.25 -21.85 -18.85
CA PHE A 106 5.94 -22.09 -20.11
C PHE A 106 6.82 -23.33 -20.01
N LYS A 107 6.58 -24.28 -20.92
CA LYS A 107 7.32 -25.56 -21.01
C LYS A 107 7.40 -26.33 -19.69
N ASP A 108 6.37 -26.27 -18.85
CA ASP A 108 6.28 -26.91 -17.53
C ASP A 108 7.45 -26.61 -16.58
N ARG A 109 8.20 -25.53 -16.85
CA ARG A 109 9.43 -25.19 -16.10
C ARG A 109 9.44 -23.75 -15.62
N PHE A 110 8.86 -22.83 -16.38
CA PHE A 110 8.86 -21.42 -16.03
C PHE A 110 7.46 -21.01 -15.61
N ARG A 111 7.32 -20.65 -14.33
CA ARG A 111 6.13 -19.98 -13.83
C ARG A 111 6.28 -18.49 -14.14
N ILE A 112 5.28 -17.94 -14.82
CA ILE A 112 5.27 -16.55 -15.28
C ILE A 112 4.09 -15.86 -14.62
N GLU A 113 4.38 -14.77 -13.92
CA GLU A 113 3.37 -13.88 -13.36
C GLU A 113 3.34 -12.60 -14.20
N ILE A 114 2.22 -12.38 -14.88
CA ILE A 114 2.03 -11.19 -15.71
C ILE A 114 1.20 -10.20 -14.90
N LEU A 115 1.80 -9.05 -14.57
CA LEU A 115 1.18 -7.99 -13.81
C LEU A 115 0.83 -6.81 -14.71
N ILE A 116 -0.43 -6.39 -14.70
CA ILE A 116 -0.96 -5.35 -15.58
C ILE A 116 -1.70 -4.30 -14.74
N PRO A 117 -1.23 -3.05 -14.69
CA PRO A 117 -1.99 -1.95 -14.09
C PRO A 117 -3.29 -1.70 -14.86
N ILE A 118 -4.43 -1.65 -14.16
CA ILE A 118 -5.76 -1.52 -14.76
C ILE A 118 -6.62 -0.44 -14.10
N ASP A 119 -7.58 0.08 -14.85
CA ASP A 119 -8.49 1.16 -14.45
C ASP A 119 -9.79 0.70 -13.75
N SER A 120 -9.91 -0.61 -13.45
CA SER A 120 -11.07 -1.21 -12.79
C SER A 120 -10.65 -2.14 -11.64
N LEU A 121 -11.50 -2.20 -10.60
CA LEU A 121 -11.42 -3.22 -9.56
C LEU A 121 -12.20 -4.49 -9.94
N ASN A 122 -13.13 -4.39 -10.89
CA ASN A 122 -13.99 -5.48 -11.31
C ASN A 122 -13.33 -6.24 -12.47
N PRO A 123 -12.92 -7.51 -12.26
CA PRO A 123 -12.26 -8.31 -13.29
C PRO A 123 -13.24 -8.92 -14.29
N LEU A 124 -14.55 -8.84 -14.03
CA LEU A 124 -15.60 -9.28 -14.96
C LEU A 124 -16.03 -8.16 -15.92
N GLU A 125 -15.77 -6.90 -15.57
CA GLU A 125 -15.95 -5.78 -16.49
C GLU A 125 -14.77 -5.67 -17.46
N ARG A 126 -15.00 -5.06 -18.63
CA ARG A 126 -13.91 -4.70 -19.55
C ARG A 126 -12.98 -3.70 -18.85
N PHE A 127 -11.90 -4.17 -18.27
CA PHE A 127 -10.82 -3.33 -17.77
C PHE A 127 -9.92 -2.89 -18.92
N ARG A 128 -9.31 -1.71 -18.78
CA ARG A 128 -8.27 -1.23 -19.69
C ARG A 128 -6.95 -1.14 -18.97
N ARG A 129 -5.89 -1.51 -19.69
CA ARG A 129 -4.52 -1.29 -19.23
C ARG A 129 -4.29 0.20 -19.05
N VAL A 130 -3.76 0.59 -17.90
CA VAL A 130 -3.22 1.92 -17.67
C VAL A 130 -1.80 1.97 -18.20
N GLN A 131 -1.58 2.76 -19.24
CA GLN A 131 -0.26 2.95 -19.85
C GLN A 131 0.59 3.94 -19.05
N GLY A 132 1.91 3.79 -19.15
CA GLY A 132 2.88 4.65 -18.45
C GLY A 132 3.02 4.35 -16.96
N VAL A 133 2.46 3.23 -16.47
CA VAL A 133 2.55 2.81 -15.07
C VAL A 133 3.29 1.47 -15.00
N GLY A 134 4.31 1.41 -14.14
CA GLY A 134 5.05 0.21 -13.79
C GLY A 134 4.67 -0.33 -12.42
N ILE A 135 5.04 -1.58 -12.14
CA ILE A 135 4.99 -2.16 -10.79
C ILE A 135 6.36 -1.97 -10.15
N SER A 136 6.41 -1.32 -8.98
CA SER A 136 7.62 -1.06 -8.21
C SER A 136 7.84 -2.07 -7.09
N ALA A 137 6.77 -2.64 -6.54
CA ALA A 137 6.85 -3.67 -5.52
C ALA A 137 5.63 -4.60 -5.57
N VAL A 138 5.82 -5.86 -5.19
CA VAL A 138 4.74 -6.81 -4.92
C VAL A 138 4.70 -7.06 -3.42
N ILE A 139 3.50 -7.05 -2.85
CA ILE A 139 3.25 -7.16 -1.43
C ILE A 139 2.39 -8.41 -1.22
N ASP A 140 3.02 -9.43 -0.66
CA ASP A 140 2.35 -10.64 -0.19
C ASP A 140 2.21 -10.56 1.33
N TYR A 141 1.03 -10.90 1.84
CA TYR A 141 0.80 -11.02 3.27
C TYR A 141 0.55 -12.49 3.62
N LYS A 142 1.17 -12.94 4.71
CA LYS A 142 0.92 -14.26 5.27
C LYS A 142 0.00 -14.09 6.47
N LEU A 143 -1.16 -14.73 6.45
CA LEU A 143 -2.07 -14.84 7.59
C LEU A 143 -1.54 -15.90 8.57
#